data_AF-A0A959RUU5-F1
#
_entry.id   AF-A0A959RUU5-F1
#
_cell.length_a   1.000
_cell.length_b   1.000
_cell.length_c   1.000
_cell.angle_alpha   90.00
_cell.angle_beta   90.00
_cell.angle_gamma   90.00
#
_symmetry.space_group_name_H-M   'P 1'
#
loop_
_entity.id
_entity.type
_entity.pdbx_description
1 polymer ?
#
loop_
_entity_poly.entity_id
_entity_poly.type
_entity_poly.pdbx_seq_one_letter_code
_entity_poly.pdbx_strand_id
1 'polypeptide(L)'
;IVDNEKEVIRLSEGSTGDIKYIQPKAIERGISALKKFAGIAKSHNAEIKAVATSAVREASNKIDFIQKVLDETGISISVISGVEEGRLIYQGVLQAVPVFNKKVLCIDIGGGSTEFVVGYKGKILYANSLKLGAVRLTKMFFENYSITNESIENCKKWVEGVLSPLKRTIIMDKIESIVGSSGTIMAAGLMIRSMKEKESGISILNNYTFSYEDLIKIQKKVLSAKSIDDRKKIKGLDEKRADIIPAGIIILATIFEQFGIDKITISGYALREGIIFDSINNEIDQIPQKETKNLRSESIDKLANSCNYDIKHCYHVAELAKSFFHQFANVHKLPDEYAEYLTSASKLHDIGYHISHSKHHKHSQYIIVNSELLGFNENEIRAIACIAR
;
A
#
# COMPACT_ATOMS: atom_id res chain seq x y z
N ILE A 1 -7.00 -6.13 -11.17
CA ILE A 1 -6.78 -4.76 -11.66
C ILE A 1 -6.60 -4.88 -13.17
N VAL A 2 -7.30 -4.08 -13.98
CA VAL A 2 -7.19 -4.16 -15.45
C VAL A 2 -6.03 -3.31 -15.96
N ASP A 3 -5.86 -2.11 -15.40
CA ASP A 3 -4.76 -1.20 -15.71
C ASP A 3 -4.40 -0.36 -14.46
N ASN A 4 -3.18 0.19 -14.43
CA ASN A 4 -2.67 1.00 -13.34
C ASN A 4 -1.73 2.10 -13.87
N GLU A 5 -2.17 3.35 -13.72
CA GLU A 5 -1.43 4.51 -14.19
C GLU A 5 -1.12 5.51 -13.08
N LYS A 6 0.04 6.17 -13.20
CA LYS A 6 0.52 7.14 -12.21
C LYS A 6 1.33 8.26 -12.84
N GLU A 7 0.89 9.49 -12.61
CA GLU A 7 1.58 10.72 -13.04
C GLU A 7 2.03 11.56 -11.83
N VAL A 8 3.29 12.01 -11.84
CA VAL A 8 3.85 12.82 -10.74
C VAL A 8 3.68 14.31 -11.06
N ILE A 9 2.56 14.87 -10.63
CA ILE A 9 2.18 16.26 -10.97
C ILE A 9 2.62 17.32 -9.95
N ARG A 10 2.90 16.91 -8.71
CA ARG A 10 3.30 17.76 -7.57
C ARG A 10 2.38 18.98 -7.39
N LEU A 11 1.08 18.75 -7.19
CA LEU A 11 0.08 19.84 -7.05
C LEU A 11 0.42 20.87 -5.98
N SER A 12 1.18 20.48 -4.94
CA SER A 12 1.58 21.38 -3.86
C SER A 12 2.82 22.24 -4.18
N GLU A 13 3.49 22.04 -5.32
CA GLU A 13 4.70 22.75 -5.73
C GLU A 13 4.49 24.25 -5.91
N GLY A 14 5.44 25.05 -5.41
CA GLY A 14 5.39 26.52 -5.48
C GLY A 14 4.52 27.22 -4.43
N SER A 15 3.92 26.50 -3.48
CA SER A 15 3.50 27.09 -2.21
C SER A 15 4.70 27.17 -1.26
N THR A 16 5.01 28.35 -0.72
CA THR A 16 5.94 28.50 0.41
C THR A 16 5.18 28.21 1.72
N GLY A 17 5.66 27.24 2.50
CA GLY A 17 4.98 26.79 3.72
C GLY A 17 3.74 25.92 3.45
N ASP A 18 2.63 26.22 4.13
CA ASP A 18 1.36 25.48 3.98
C ASP A 18 0.82 25.59 2.53
N ILE A 19 0.19 24.51 2.04
CA ILE A 19 -0.43 24.45 0.70
C ILE A 19 -1.66 25.36 0.69
N LYS A 20 -1.44 26.67 0.53
CA LYS A 20 -2.52 27.65 0.52
C LYS A 20 -3.05 27.90 -0.89
N TYR A 21 -2.26 27.62 -1.93
CA TYR A 21 -2.64 27.97 -3.31
C TYR A 21 -2.02 27.00 -4.33
N ILE A 22 -2.83 26.49 -5.25
CA ILE A 22 -2.35 25.65 -6.35
C ILE A 22 -1.85 26.57 -7.48
N GLN A 23 -0.56 26.50 -7.76
CA GLN A 23 0.06 27.36 -8.78
C GLN A 23 -0.46 27.05 -10.18
N PRO A 24 -0.58 28.05 -11.09
CA PRO A 24 -1.10 27.85 -12.44
C PRO A 24 -0.42 26.71 -13.20
N LYS A 25 0.92 26.63 -13.16
CA LYS A 25 1.68 25.54 -13.78
C LYS A 25 1.35 24.16 -13.19
N ALA A 26 1.02 24.09 -11.91
CA ALA A 26 0.61 22.83 -11.27
C ALA A 26 -0.82 22.43 -11.68
N ILE A 27 -1.72 23.40 -11.87
CA ILE A 27 -3.06 23.20 -12.43
C ILE A 27 -2.96 22.63 -13.85
N GLU A 28 -2.17 23.25 -14.72
CA GLU A 28 -1.98 22.81 -16.11
C GLU A 28 -1.47 21.36 -16.19
N ARG A 29 -0.47 21.01 -15.38
CA ARG A 29 0.02 19.62 -15.29
C ARG A 29 -1.05 18.66 -14.78
N GLY A 30 -1.82 19.06 -13.78
CA GLY A 30 -2.92 18.27 -13.23
C GLY A 30 -4.00 17.98 -14.27
N ILE A 31 -4.44 19.01 -15.00
CA ILE A 31 -5.43 18.87 -16.08
C ILE A 31 -4.88 18.00 -17.21
N SER A 32 -3.62 18.20 -17.62
CA SER A 32 -2.99 17.38 -18.65
C SER A 32 -2.97 15.89 -18.28
N ALA A 33 -2.62 15.55 -17.03
CA ALA A 33 -2.67 14.18 -16.55
C ALA A 33 -4.09 13.62 -16.52
N LEU A 34 -5.08 14.41 -16.07
CA LEU A 34 -6.48 14.00 -16.02
C LEU A 34 -7.10 13.80 -17.40
N LYS A 35 -6.70 14.58 -18.42
CA LYS A 35 -7.10 14.34 -19.83
C LYS A 35 -6.63 12.97 -20.32
N LYS A 36 -5.39 12.59 -19.99
CA LYS A 36 -4.88 11.25 -20.32
C LYS A 36 -5.69 10.16 -19.63
N PHE A 37 -5.94 10.31 -18.32
CA PHE A 37 -6.71 9.32 -17.55
C PHE A 37 -8.16 9.21 -18.01
N ALA A 38 -8.81 10.32 -18.40
CA ALA A 38 -10.13 10.30 -19.02
C ALA A 38 -10.13 9.47 -20.32
N GLY A 39 -9.09 9.62 -21.15
CA GLY A 39 -8.91 8.83 -22.37
C GLY A 39 -8.81 7.33 -22.11
N ILE A 40 -8.03 6.95 -21.09
CA ILE A 40 -7.86 5.53 -20.68
C ILE A 40 -9.16 4.96 -20.11
N ALA A 41 -9.83 5.70 -19.22
CA ALA A 41 -11.12 5.28 -18.68
C ALA A 41 -12.15 5.07 -19.81
N LYS A 42 -12.18 5.97 -20.79
CA LYS A 42 -13.05 5.86 -21.96
C LYS A 42 -12.72 4.64 -22.82
N SER A 43 -11.45 4.30 -23.04
CA SER A 43 -11.09 3.10 -23.82
C SER A 43 -11.50 1.80 -23.14
N HIS A 44 -11.67 1.81 -21.81
CA HIS A 44 -12.18 0.67 -21.05
C HIS A 44 -13.69 0.71 -20.80
N ASN A 45 -14.42 1.72 -21.31
CA ASN A 45 -15.82 1.99 -20.96
C ASN A 45 -16.05 2.02 -19.42
N ALA A 46 -15.09 2.56 -18.69
CA ALA A 46 -15.10 2.57 -17.23
C ALA A 46 -15.79 3.83 -16.68
N GLU A 47 -16.51 3.65 -15.58
CA GLU A 47 -16.97 4.77 -14.76
C GLU A 47 -15.82 5.42 -14.00
N ILE A 48 -15.89 6.74 -13.81
CA ILE A 48 -14.84 7.52 -13.16
C ILE A 48 -15.32 7.98 -11.78
N LYS A 49 -14.63 7.52 -10.73
CA LYS A 49 -14.70 8.11 -9.38
C LYS A 49 -13.41 8.86 -9.11
N ALA A 50 -13.45 10.18 -9.13
CA ALA A 50 -12.28 11.02 -8.89
C ALA A 50 -12.34 11.68 -7.51
N VAL A 51 -11.26 11.55 -6.76
CA VAL A 51 -11.16 12.02 -5.38
C VAL A 51 -9.91 12.87 -5.20
N ALA A 52 -10.01 13.97 -4.45
CA ALA A 52 -8.89 14.83 -4.12
C ALA A 52 -8.69 14.99 -2.61
N THR A 53 -7.42 15.02 -2.20
CA THR A 53 -7.00 14.94 -0.79
C THR A 53 -6.28 16.22 -0.33
N SER A 54 -5.36 16.13 0.64
CA SER A 54 -4.72 17.25 1.34
C SER A 54 -4.37 18.46 0.46
N ALA A 55 -3.72 18.27 -0.69
CA ALA A 55 -3.28 19.38 -1.53
C ALA A 55 -4.43 20.25 -2.08
N VAL A 56 -5.54 19.63 -2.50
CA VAL A 56 -6.71 20.35 -3.02
C VAL A 56 -7.63 20.75 -1.88
N ARG A 57 -7.77 19.90 -0.86
CA ARG A 57 -8.57 20.17 0.35
C ARG A 57 -8.16 21.46 1.05
N GLU A 58 -6.86 21.74 1.11
CA GLU A 58 -6.28 22.90 1.80
C GLU A 58 -6.16 24.16 0.92
N ALA A 59 -6.22 24.01 -0.41
CA ALA A 59 -6.03 25.14 -1.32
C ALA A 59 -7.19 26.15 -1.25
N SER A 60 -6.87 27.44 -1.20
CA SER A 60 -7.87 28.51 -1.23
C SER A 60 -8.58 28.61 -2.59
N ASN A 61 -7.88 28.30 -3.68
CA ASN A 61 -8.41 28.27 -5.05
C ASN A 61 -8.90 26.88 -5.49
N LYS A 62 -9.30 26.01 -4.55
CA LYS A 62 -9.77 24.65 -4.87
C LYS A 62 -10.99 24.62 -5.78
N ILE A 63 -11.91 25.58 -5.63
CA ILE A 63 -13.13 25.67 -6.45
C ILE A 63 -12.75 25.92 -7.91
N ASP A 64 -11.87 26.88 -8.16
CA ASP A 64 -11.37 27.20 -9.51
C ASP A 64 -10.68 25.98 -10.14
N PHE A 65 -9.86 25.27 -9.36
CA PHE A 65 -9.20 24.04 -9.84
C PHE A 65 -10.22 22.96 -10.22
N ILE A 66 -11.19 22.67 -9.35
CA ILE A 66 -12.22 21.64 -9.58
C ILE A 66 -13.07 21.99 -10.80
N GLN A 67 -13.48 23.26 -10.92
CA GLN A 67 -14.29 23.71 -12.05
C GLN A 67 -13.52 23.58 -13.37
N LYS A 68 -12.26 24.01 -13.41
CA LYS A 68 -11.42 23.84 -14.61
C LYS A 68 -11.23 22.37 -14.99
N VAL A 69 -11.05 21.49 -14.01
CA VAL A 69 -10.99 20.04 -14.30
C VAL A 69 -12.28 19.55 -14.92
N LEU A 70 -13.43 19.91 -14.35
CA LEU A 70 -14.73 19.51 -14.87
C LEU A 70 -14.93 20.01 -16.31
N ASP A 71 -14.66 21.29 -16.56
CA ASP A 71 -14.84 21.92 -17.87
C ASP A 71 -13.92 21.32 -18.94
N GLU A 72 -12.67 21.02 -18.59
CA GLU A 72 -11.66 20.57 -19.56
C GLU A 72 -11.58 19.05 -19.75
N THR A 73 -12.11 18.27 -18.80
CA THR A 73 -11.95 16.79 -18.80
C THR A 73 -13.27 16.04 -18.66
N GLY A 74 -14.34 16.70 -18.22
CA GLY A 74 -15.60 16.06 -17.84
C GLY A 74 -15.54 15.30 -16.51
N ILE A 75 -14.41 15.32 -15.80
CA ILE A 75 -14.23 14.60 -14.54
C ILE A 75 -14.74 15.46 -13.37
N SER A 76 -15.72 14.93 -12.63
CA SER A 76 -16.17 15.51 -11.37
C SER A 76 -15.28 15.05 -10.21
N ILE A 77 -14.59 15.98 -9.57
CA ILE A 77 -13.73 15.71 -8.41
C ILE A 77 -14.51 15.88 -7.11
N SER A 78 -14.50 14.84 -6.27
CA SER A 78 -14.95 14.91 -4.88
C SER A 78 -13.78 15.18 -3.94
N VAL A 79 -13.81 16.31 -3.21
CA VAL A 79 -12.79 16.59 -2.19
C VAL A 79 -13.20 15.91 -0.89
N ILE A 80 -12.39 14.97 -0.41
CA ILE A 80 -12.68 14.21 0.81
C ILE A 80 -11.97 14.78 2.03
N SER A 81 -12.61 14.65 3.20
CA SER A 81 -11.99 14.95 4.48
C SER A 81 -10.83 13.98 4.76
N GLY A 82 -9.91 14.36 5.65
CA GLY A 82 -8.83 13.44 6.06
C GLY A 82 -9.34 12.20 6.82
N VAL A 83 -10.50 12.31 7.50
CA VAL A 83 -11.15 11.17 8.16
C VAL A 83 -11.70 10.19 7.12
N GLU A 84 -12.32 10.72 6.06
CA GLU A 84 -12.85 9.90 4.97
C GLU A 84 -11.72 9.25 4.15
N GLU A 85 -10.63 9.98 3.93
CA GLU A 85 -9.40 9.46 3.34
C GLU A 85 -8.86 8.27 4.14
N GLY A 86 -8.77 8.43 5.47
CA GLY A 86 -8.40 7.35 6.38
C GLY A 86 -9.36 6.15 6.33
N ARG A 87 -10.68 6.39 6.30
CA ARG A 87 -11.69 5.32 6.22
C ARG A 87 -11.50 4.47 4.96
N LEU A 88 -11.35 5.12 3.80
CA LEU A 88 -11.14 4.46 2.52
C LEU A 88 -9.79 3.72 2.48
N ILE A 89 -8.72 4.31 3.01
CA ILE A 89 -7.42 3.63 3.16
C ILE A 89 -7.57 2.35 3.98
N TYR A 90 -8.25 2.40 5.13
CA TYR A 90 -8.48 1.22 5.96
C TYR A 90 -9.26 0.13 5.22
N GLN A 91 -10.30 0.50 4.47
CA GLN A 91 -11.01 -0.45 3.60
C GLN A 91 -10.08 -1.08 2.57
N GLY A 92 -9.21 -0.30 1.91
CA GLY A 92 -8.20 -0.82 0.98
C GLY A 92 -7.23 -1.80 1.66
N VAL A 93 -6.75 -1.47 2.87
CA VAL A 93 -5.85 -2.33 3.66
C VAL A 93 -6.50 -3.68 3.98
N LEU A 94 -7.78 -3.70 4.35
CA LEU A 94 -8.51 -4.95 4.65
C LEU A 94 -8.62 -5.90 3.44
N GLN A 95 -8.45 -5.37 2.22
CA GLN A 95 -8.47 -6.14 0.97
C GLN A 95 -7.07 -6.60 0.54
N ALA A 96 -6.02 -6.22 1.26
CA ALA A 96 -4.64 -6.54 0.91
C ALA A 96 -3.91 -7.34 1.99
N VAL A 97 -4.20 -7.08 3.26
CA VAL A 97 -3.49 -7.64 4.41
C VAL A 97 -4.48 -8.40 5.30
N PRO A 98 -4.17 -9.63 5.77
CA PRO A 98 -5.13 -10.49 6.47
C PRO A 98 -5.26 -10.09 7.95
N VAL A 99 -5.81 -8.90 8.22
CA VAL A 99 -5.87 -8.28 9.56
C VAL A 99 -7.30 -7.95 10.02
N PHE A 100 -8.33 -8.44 9.33
CA PHE A 100 -9.74 -8.15 9.63
C PHE A 100 -10.12 -8.42 11.10
N ASN A 101 -9.64 -9.54 11.66
CA ASN A 101 -9.93 -9.96 13.04
C ASN A 101 -9.01 -9.34 14.10
N LYS A 102 -8.10 -8.45 13.71
CA LYS A 102 -7.15 -7.78 14.61
C LYS A 102 -7.56 -6.32 14.78
N LYS A 103 -7.26 -5.73 15.94
CA LYS A 103 -7.31 -4.29 16.11
C LYS A 103 -6.06 -3.67 15.50
N VAL A 104 -6.24 -2.94 14.41
CA VAL A 104 -5.16 -2.48 13.53
C VAL A 104 -4.98 -0.98 13.65
N LEU A 105 -3.72 -0.54 13.69
CA LEU A 105 -3.35 0.84 13.37
C LEU A 105 -2.83 0.91 11.93
N CYS A 106 -3.58 1.56 11.04
CA CYS A 106 -3.15 1.90 9.70
C CYS A 106 -2.47 3.27 9.68
N ILE A 107 -1.31 3.34 9.02
CA ILE A 107 -0.51 4.54 8.85
C ILE A 107 -0.26 4.74 7.36
N ASP A 108 -0.72 5.84 6.79
CA ASP A 108 -0.47 6.19 5.39
C ASP A 108 0.34 7.48 5.33
N ILE A 109 1.57 7.42 4.80
CA ILE A 109 2.42 8.61 4.67
C ILE A 109 2.38 9.11 3.23
N GLY A 110 1.52 10.10 3.01
CA GLY A 110 1.39 10.81 1.74
C GLY A 110 2.42 11.92 1.53
N GLY A 111 2.20 12.68 0.46
CA GLY A 111 3.02 13.86 0.15
C GLY A 111 2.67 15.08 1.00
N GLY A 112 1.37 15.27 1.29
CA GLY A 112 0.84 16.44 2.00
C GLY A 112 0.40 16.15 3.44
N SER A 113 -0.10 14.94 3.71
CA SER A 113 -0.62 14.51 5.02
C SER A 113 -0.18 13.09 5.36
N THR A 114 -0.40 12.71 6.61
CA THR A 114 -0.27 11.35 7.11
C THR A 114 -1.56 10.99 7.82
N GLU A 115 -2.18 9.89 7.41
CA GLU A 115 -3.40 9.37 8.01
C GLU A 115 -3.08 8.31 9.05
N PHE A 116 -3.74 8.39 10.20
CA PHE A 116 -3.68 7.42 11.30
C PHE A 116 -5.08 6.91 11.58
N VAL A 117 -5.28 5.60 11.42
CA VAL A 117 -6.60 4.99 11.52
C VAL A 117 -6.53 3.76 12.40
N VAL A 118 -7.31 3.74 13.47
CA VAL A 118 -7.50 2.53 14.28
C VAL A 118 -8.80 1.88 13.86
N GLY A 119 -8.72 0.63 13.41
CA GLY A 119 -9.89 -0.13 12.96
C GLY A 119 -9.96 -1.52 13.59
N TYR A 120 -11.17 -2.07 13.67
CA TYR A 120 -11.41 -3.45 14.10
C TYR A 120 -12.64 -4.01 13.38
N LYS A 121 -12.49 -5.18 12.73
CA LYS A 121 -13.59 -5.87 12.02
C LYS A 121 -14.38 -4.96 11.08
N GLY A 122 -13.67 -4.19 10.24
CA GLY A 122 -14.28 -3.27 9.28
C GLY A 122 -14.79 -1.95 9.87
N LYS A 123 -14.79 -1.79 11.19
CA LYS A 123 -15.24 -0.56 11.86
C LYS A 123 -14.07 0.35 12.19
N ILE A 124 -14.22 1.64 11.91
CA ILE A 124 -13.29 2.68 12.34
C ILE A 124 -13.55 3.00 13.80
N LEU A 125 -12.54 2.84 14.64
CA LEU A 125 -12.57 3.21 16.06
C LEU A 125 -11.98 4.60 16.30
N TYR A 126 -11.03 4.99 15.45
CA TYR A 126 -10.38 6.30 15.48
C TYR A 126 -9.82 6.61 14.10
N ALA A 127 -9.89 7.86 13.67
CA ALA A 127 -9.25 8.33 12.45
C ALA A 127 -8.79 9.77 12.63
N ASN A 128 -7.58 10.07 12.16
CA ASN A 128 -7.02 11.41 12.14
C ASN A 128 -6.10 11.58 10.94
N SER A 129 -6.04 12.79 10.40
CA SER A 129 -5.15 13.17 9.29
C SER A 129 -4.33 14.37 9.74
N LEU A 130 -3.02 14.15 9.85
CA LEU A 130 -2.09 15.19 10.25
C LEU A 130 -1.46 15.82 9.01
N LYS A 131 -1.19 17.13 9.07
CA LYS A 131 -0.46 17.89 8.04
C LYS A 131 1.04 17.55 8.04
N LEU A 132 1.33 16.28 7.86
CA LEU A 132 2.64 15.66 7.99
C LEU A 132 2.88 14.87 6.71
N GLY A 133 3.68 15.35 5.78
CA GLY A 133 3.87 14.67 4.50
C GLY A 133 5.27 14.87 3.94
N ALA A 134 5.73 13.89 3.15
CA ALA A 134 7.11 13.89 2.65
C ALA A 134 7.40 15.14 1.79
N VAL A 135 6.47 15.55 0.92
CA VAL A 135 6.63 16.75 0.08
C VAL A 135 6.53 18.02 0.94
N ARG A 136 5.61 18.08 1.90
CA ARG A 136 5.41 19.23 2.80
C ARG A 136 6.68 19.51 3.61
N LEU A 137 7.18 18.50 4.32
CA LEU A 137 8.35 18.64 5.17
C LEU A 137 9.65 18.85 4.37
N THR A 138 9.74 18.30 3.16
CA THR A 138 10.88 18.59 2.26
C THR A 138 10.99 20.07 1.97
N LYS A 139 9.88 20.74 1.69
CA LYS A 139 9.88 22.20 1.45
C LYS A 139 10.13 23.02 2.70
N MET A 140 9.66 22.55 3.86
CA MET A 140 9.82 23.27 5.12
C MET A 140 11.24 23.21 5.68
N PHE A 141 11.93 22.07 5.52
CA PHE A 141 13.20 21.82 6.22
C PHE A 141 14.39 21.55 5.30
N PHE A 142 14.17 21.11 4.06
CA PHE A 142 15.25 20.69 3.14
C PHE A 142 15.25 21.55 1.88
N GLU A 143 15.44 22.87 2.07
CA GLU A 143 15.56 23.83 0.96
C GLU A 143 16.69 23.44 0.00
N ASN A 144 16.45 23.61 -1.31
CA ASN A 144 17.34 23.15 -2.38
C ASN A 144 17.73 21.65 -2.27
N TYR A 145 16.92 20.87 -1.55
CA TYR A 145 17.14 19.45 -1.26
C TYR A 145 18.45 19.17 -0.50
N SER A 146 19.00 20.19 0.17
CA SER A 146 20.21 20.07 1.00
C SER A 146 19.87 19.47 2.36
N ILE A 147 20.71 18.56 2.83
CA ILE A 147 20.54 17.87 4.12
C ILE A 147 21.69 18.27 5.04
N THR A 148 21.36 18.89 6.18
CA THR A 148 22.28 19.23 7.26
C THR A 148 21.81 18.56 8.54
N ASN A 149 22.71 18.37 9.52
CA ASN A 149 22.32 17.81 10.82
C ASN A 149 21.27 18.68 11.51
N GLU A 150 21.38 20.00 11.36
CA GLU A 150 20.42 20.96 11.89
C GLU A 150 19.04 20.81 11.23
N SER A 151 18.96 20.69 9.89
CA SER A 151 17.67 20.52 9.23
C SER A 151 17.00 19.19 9.55
N ILE A 152 17.80 18.11 9.72
CA ILE A 152 17.30 16.81 10.19
C ILE A 152 16.68 16.95 11.59
N GLU A 153 17.41 17.56 12.52
CA GLU A 153 16.98 17.71 13.91
C GLU A 153 15.73 18.60 14.04
N ASN A 154 15.70 19.71 13.30
CA ASN A 154 14.54 20.61 13.25
C ASN A 154 13.31 19.91 12.67
N CYS A 155 13.49 19.12 11.60
CA CYS A 155 12.42 18.31 11.02
C CYS A 155 11.92 17.27 12.03
N LYS A 156 12.82 16.53 12.70
CA LYS A 156 12.46 15.52 13.71
C LYS A 156 11.63 16.14 14.84
N LYS A 157 12.13 17.22 15.47
CA LYS A 157 11.43 17.93 16.56
C LYS A 157 10.05 18.42 16.13
N TRP A 158 9.93 18.93 14.91
CA TRP A 158 8.63 19.33 14.36
C TRP A 158 7.66 18.15 14.25
N VAL A 159 8.12 17.00 13.73
CA VAL A 159 7.32 15.78 13.67
C VAL A 159 6.89 15.33 15.06
N GLU A 160 7.79 15.30 16.04
CA GLU A 160 7.49 14.93 17.42
C GLU A 160 6.40 15.83 18.04
N GLY A 161 6.50 17.15 17.84
CA GLY A 161 5.50 18.11 18.30
C GLY A 161 4.12 17.85 17.71
N VAL A 162 4.05 17.58 16.40
CA VAL A 162 2.79 17.28 15.69
C VAL A 162 2.19 15.93 16.12
N LEU A 163 3.01 14.94 16.46
CA LEU A 163 2.55 13.61 16.91
C LEU A 163 2.15 13.56 18.39
N SER A 164 2.61 14.49 19.22
CA SER A 164 2.39 14.48 20.68
C SER A 164 0.91 14.34 21.11
N PRO A 165 -0.07 15.04 20.49
CA PRO A 165 -1.48 14.85 20.84
C PRO A 165 -2.00 13.46 20.48
N LEU A 166 -1.51 12.89 19.37
CA LEU A 166 -1.94 11.60 18.85
C LEU A 166 -1.48 10.45 19.74
N LYS A 167 -0.23 10.52 20.24
CA LYS A 167 0.33 9.55 21.19
C LYS A 167 -0.51 9.36 22.45
N ARG A 168 -1.16 10.43 22.93
CA ARG A 168 -2.05 10.37 24.11
C ARG A 168 -3.40 9.72 23.81
N THR A 169 -3.79 9.69 22.54
CA THR A 169 -5.10 9.22 22.09
C THR A 169 -5.06 7.75 21.67
N ILE A 170 -4.01 7.35 20.95
CA ILE A 170 -3.85 5.96 20.48
C ILE A 170 -3.18 5.13 21.57
N ILE A 171 -3.95 4.24 22.19
CA ILE A 171 -3.46 3.29 23.21
C ILE A 171 -2.80 2.11 22.49
N MET A 172 -1.48 2.15 22.36
CA MET A 172 -0.70 1.15 21.61
C MET A 172 -0.81 -0.28 22.17
N ASP A 173 -0.96 -0.45 23.49
CA ASP A 173 -1.12 -1.77 24.13
C ASP A 173 -2.37 -2.54 23.65
N LYS A 174 -3.33 -1.83 23.04
CA LYS A 174 -4.56 -2.43 22.48
C LYS A 174 -4.46 -2.68 20.98
N ILE A 175 -3.33 -2.35 20.34
CA ILE A 175 -3.12 -2.54 18.90
C ILE A 175 -2.41 -3.88 18.68
N GLU A 176 -3.03 -4.76 17.91
CA GLU A 176 -2.52 -6.10 17.61
C GLU A 176 -1.68 -6.16 16.33
N SER A 177 -1.85 -5.17 15.45
CA SER A 177 -1.12 -5.10 14.18
C SER A 177 -1.00 -3.66 13.70
N ILE A 178 0.14 -3.34 13.09
CA ILE A 178 0.39 -2.03 12.49
C ILE A 178 0.62 -2.24 11.01
N VAL A 179 -0.16 -1.55 10.19
CA VAL A 179 -0.10 -1.66 8.74
C VAL A 179 0.23 -0.30 8.14
N GLY A 180 1.20 -0.29 7.24
CA GLY A 180 1.68 0.91 6.57
C GLY A 180 1.38 0.88 5.08
N SER A 181 0.93 1.99 4.52
CA SER A 181 0.66 2.15 3.09
C SER A 181 1.34 3.41 2.53
N SER A 182 1.11 3.66 1.23
CA SER A 182 1.69 4.76 0.47
C SER A 182 3.19 4.68 0.23
N GLY A 183 3.65 5.53 -0.68
CA GLY A 183 4.96 5.33 -1.31
C GLY A 183 6.16 5.51 -0.36
N THR A 184 6.04 6.23 0.75
CA THR A 184 7.16 6.39 1.70
C THR A 184 7.48 5.09 2.42
N ILE A 185 6.43 4.41 2.89
CA ILE A 185 6.55 3.11 3.56
C ILE A 185 6.97 2.04 2.55
N MET A 186 6.40 2.06 1.33
CA MET A 186 6.81 1.18 0.23
C MET A 186 8.29 1.37 -0.12
N ALA A 187 8.78 2.61 -0.25
CA ALA A 187 10.19 2.90 -0.54
C ALA A 187 11.11 2.41 0.59
N ALA A 188 10.73 2.58 1.85
CA ALA A 188 11.46 2.02 2.98
C ALA A 188 11.55 0.49 2.88
N GLY A 189 10.42 -0.19 2.64
CA GLY A 189 10.35 -1.63 2.44
C GLY A 189 11.25 -2.13 1.31
N LEU A 190 11.20 -1.47 0.15
CA LEU A 190 12.04 -1.82 -1.01
C LEU A 190 13.53 -1.67 -0.72
N MET A 191 13.93 -0.58 -0.05
CA MET A 191 15.32 -0.36 0.34
C MET A 191 15.80 -1.39 1.38
N ILE A 192 14.99 -1.68 2.41
CA ILE A 192 15.31 -2.69 3.43
C ILE A 192 15.49 -4.05 2.78
N ARG A 193 14.55 -4.44 1.91
CA ARG A 193 14.61 -5.71 1.21
C ARG A 193 15.82 -5.81 0.30
N SER A 194 16.10 -4.75 -0.46
CA SER A 194 17.27 -4.67 -1.34
C SER A 194 18.61 -4.76 -0.62
N MET A 195 18.65 -4.42 0.68
CA MET A 195 19.83 -4.63 1.52
C MET A 195 19.98 -6.08 2.00
N LYS A 196 18.87 -6.75 2.30
CA LYS A 196 18.87 -8.13 2.84
C LYS A 196 19.05 -9.19 1.75
N GLU A 197 18.50 -8.95 0.57
CA GLU A 197 18.51 -9.92 -0.53
C GLU A 197 19.60 -9.59 -1.57
N LYS A 198 20.39 -10.61 -1.95
CA LYS A 198 21.44 -10.48 -2.97
C LYS A 198 20.88 -10.33 -4.38
N GLU A 199 19.66 -10.82 -4.65
CA GLU A 199 19.06 -10.81 -5.97
C GLU A 199 18.09 -9.64 -6.20
N SER A 200 18.09 -9.15 -7.44
CA SER A 200 17.19 -8.13 -7.97
C SER A 200 16.01 -8.83 -8.66
N GLY A 201 14.90 -9.00 -7.96
CA GLY A 201 13.63 -9.43 -8.53
C GLY A 201 12.53 -8.39 -8.29
N ILE A 202 11.44 -8.47 -9.05
CA ILE A 202 10.19 -7.74 -8.76
C ILE A 202 9.76 -8.17 -7.36
N SER A 203 9.82 -7.25 -6.39
CA SER A 203 9.50 -7.59 -5.01
C SER A 203 8.03 -7.30 -4.73
N ILE A 204 7.26 -8.34 -4.47
CA ILE A 204 5.92 -8.19 -3.93
C ILE A 204 6.07 -7.74 -2.48
N LEU A 205 5.73 -6.48 -2.20
CA LEU A 205 5.79 -5.92 -0.85
C LEU A 205 4.48 -6.06 -0.09
N ASN A 206 3.40 -6.49 -0.73
CA ASN A 206 2.17 -6.73 -0.01
C ASN A 206 2.38 -7.76 1.09
N ASN A 207 1.88 -7.47 2.30
CA ASN A 207 2.05 -8.29 3.50
C ASN A 207 3.53 -8.48 3.94
N TYR A 208 4.49 -7.73 3.36
CA TYR A 208 5.88 -7.73 3.80
C TYR A 208 6.02 -6.96 5.12
N THR A 209 6.79 -7.49 6.07
CA THR A 209 6.99 -6.86 7.38
C THR A 209 8.46 -6.49 7.59
N PHE A 210 8.73 -5.27 8.06
CA PHE A 210 10.07 -4.83 8.44
C PHE A 210 10.10 -4.26 9.85
N SER A 211 11.28 -4.33 10.48
CA SER A 211 11.52 -3.91 11.86
C SER A 211 11.96 -2.44 11.96
N TYR A 212 11.86 -1.86 13.16
CA TYR A 212 12.44 -0.56 13.47
C TYR A 212 13.95 -0.53 13.22
N GLU A 213 14.66 -1.59 13.61
CA GLU A 213 16.11 -1.69 13.43
C GLU A 213 16.51 -1.62 11.95
N ASP A 214 15.76 -2.27 11.08
CA ASP A 214 15.97 -2.21 9.63
C ASP A 214 15.68 -0.80 9.10
N LEU A 215 14.62 -0.16 9.59
CA LEU A 215 14.27 1.21 9.23
C LEU A 215 15.40 2.20 9.60
N ILE A 216 15.98 2.08 10.78
CA ILE A 216 17.09 2.94 11.24
C ILE A 216 18.34 2.78 10.34
N LYS A 217 18.65 1.55 9.89
CA LYS A 217 19.75 1.32 8.93
C LYS A 217 19.52 2.07 7.62
N ILE A 218 18.30 2.03 7.08
CA ILE A 218 17.94 2.78 5.86
C ILE A 218 17.93 4.27 6.11
N GLN A 219 17.37 4.74 7.23
CA GLN A 219 17.37 6.15 7.60
C GLN A 219 18.79 6.71 7.60
N LYS A 220 19.74 6.02 8.26
CA LYS A 220 21.15 6.44 8.27
C LYS A 220 21.73 6.54 6.85
N LYS A 221 21.46 5.55 5.99
CA LYS A 221 21.93 5.57 4.59
C LYS A 221 21.34 6.74 3.81
N VAL A 222 20.02 6.95 3.89
CA VAL A 222 19.33 8.04 3.19
C VAL A 222 19.83 9.40 3.65
N LEU A 223 19.96 9.62 4.96
CA LEU A 223 20.38 10.91 5.52
C LEU A 223 21.88 11.19 5.33
N SER A 224 22.70 10.17 5.10
CA SER A 224 24.12 10.33 4.77
C SER A 224 24.37 10.80 3.33
N ALA A 225 23.40 10.62 2.43
CA ALA A 225 23.50 10.99 1.02
C ALA A 225 23.14 12.47 0.82
N LYS A 226 24.16 13.32 0.67
CA LYS A 226 24.03 14.79 0.68
C LYS A 226 23.34 15.38 -0.56
N SER A 227 23.43 14.71 -1.71
CA SER A 227 22.82 15.16 -2.96
C SER A 227 21.64 14.28 -3.38
N ILE A 228 20.79 14.77 -4.29
CA ILE A 228 19.75 13.96 -4.92
C ILE A 228 20.39 12.81 -5.72
N ASP A 229 21.49 13.08 -6.43
CA ASP A 229 22.12 12.07 -7.28
C ASP A 229 22.77 10.95 -6.48
N ASP A 230 23.26 11.23 -5.28
CA ASP A 230 23.72 10.17 -4.37
C ASP A 230 22.56 9.34 -3.82
N ARG A 231 21.40 9.96 -3.60
CA ARG A 231 20.18 9.25 -3.20
C ARG A 231 19.67 8.34 -4.31
N LYS A 232 19.70 8.76 -5.58
CA LYS A 232 19.31 7.90 -6.72
C LYS A 232 20.12 6.60 -6.80
N LYS A 233 21.36 6.58 -6.30
CA LYS A 233 22.21 5.38 -6.25
C LYS A 233 21.81 4.39 -5.14
N ILE A 234 20.87 4.73 -4.27
CA ILE A 234 20.40 3.85 -3.21
C ILE A 234 19.52 2.74 -3.82
N LYS A 235 20.04 1.51 -3.86
CA LYS A 235 19.28 0.32 -4.32
C LYS A 235 17.93 0.22 -3.60
N GLY A 236 16.86 0.06 -4.38
CA GLY A 236 15.47 -0.03 -3.89
C GLY A 236 14.74 1.32 -3.77
N LEU A 237 15.42 2.45 -3.97
CA LEU A 237 14.78 3.76 -4.02
C LEU A 237 14.40 4.13 -5.47
N ASP A 238 13.11 4.39 -5.71
CA ASP A 238 12.66 5.02 -6.95
C ASP A 238 13.31 6.41 -7.10
N GLU A 239 14.01 6.64 -8.22
CA GLU A 239 14.69 7.89 -8.51
C GLU A 239 13.76 9.11 -8.42
N LYS A 240 12.47 8.95 -8.78
CA LYS A 240 11.45 10.02 -8.71
C LYS A 240 11.13 10.44 -7.27
N ARG A 241 11.58 9.69 -6.26
CA ARG A 241 11.41 9.96 -4.82
C ARG A 241 12.68 10.40 -4.12
N ALA A 242 13.82 10.44 -4.82
CA ALA A 242 15.12 10.76 -4.23
C ALA A 242 15.16 12.14 -3.54
N ASP A 243 14.37 13.08 -4.01
CA ASP A 243 14.26 14.42 -3.44
C ASP A 243 13.47 14.46 -2.11
N ILE A 244 12.36 13.73 -2.02
CA ILE A 244 11.44 13.77 -0.87
C ILE A 244 11.64 12.67 0.18
N ILE A 245 12.44 11.65 -0.13
CA ILE A 245 12.64 10.51 0.79
C ILE A 245 13.25 10.89 2.16
N PRO A 246 14.16 11.89 2.32
CA PRO A 246 14.72 12.21 3.63
C PRO A 246 13.65 12.65 4.63
N ALA A 247 12.73 13.52 4.20
CA ALA A 247 11.63 13.94 5.04
C ALA A 247 10.68 12.79 5.35
N GLY A 248 10.36 11.97 4.33
CA GLY A 248 9.52 10.78 4.51
C GLY A 248 10.08 9.77 5.51
N ILE A 249 11.40 9.50 5.45
CA ILE A 249 12.04 8.54 6.35
C ILE A 249 12.15 9.08 7.78
N ILE A 250 12.32 10.40 7.96
CA ILE A 250 12.28 11.05 9.28
C ILE A 250 10.87 10.94 9.87
N ILE A 251 9.82 11.18 9.08
CA ILE A 251 8.42 11.00 9.53
C ILE A 251 8.24 9.56 10.02
N LEU A 252 8.56 8.58 9.19
CA LEU A 252 8.35 7.17 9.51
C LEU A 252 9.14 6.72 10.75
N ALA A 253 10.42 7.08 10.85
CA ALA A 253 11.26 6.73 11.99
C ALA A 253 10.78 7.39 13.30
N THR A 254 10.32 8.65 13.23
CA THR A 254 9.78 9.36 14.39
C THR A 254 8.45 8.75 14.85
N ILE A 255 7.61 8.29 13.92
CA ILE A 255 6.38 7.54 14.25
C ILE A 255 6.75 6.24 14.98
N PHE A 256 7.72 5.49 14.48
CA PHE A 256 8.17 4.28 15.17
C PHE A 256 8.64 4.56 16.60
N GLU A 257 9.48 5.58 16.78
CA GLU A 257 10.04 5.98 18.08
C GLU A 257 8.96 6.47 19.06
N GLN A 258 8.07 7.37 18.61
CA GLN A 258 7.06 7.97 19.48
C GLN A 258 5.98 6.99 19.93
N PHE A 259 5.61 6.03 19.08
CA PHE A 259 4.59 5.02 19.34
C PHE A 259 5.16 3.69 19.86
N GLY A 260 6.49 3.54 19.96
CA GLY A 260 7.12 2.28 20.42
C GLY A 260 6.83 1.11 19.49
N ILE A 261 6.92 1.34 18.17
CA ILE A 261 6.58 0.33 17.15
C ILE A 261 7.82 -0.53 16.87
N ASP A 262 7.69 -1.84 17.07
CA ASP A 262 8.78 -2.77 16.74
C ASP A 262 8.83 -3.11 15.24
N LYS A 263 7.65 -3.26 14.62
CA LYS A 263 7.51 -3.69 13.23
C LYS A 263 6.24 -3.15 12.58
N ILE A 264 6.28 -3.02 11.26
CA ILE A 264 5.13 -2.63 10.43
C ILE A 264 4.98 -3.58 9.25
N THR A 265 3.73 -3.94 8.92
CA THR A 265 3.40 -4.72 7.74
C THR A 265 2.96 -3.78 6.61
N ILE A 266 3.46 -3.99 5.40
CA ILE A 266 3.14 -3.17 4.24
C ILE A 266 1.85 -3.65 3.59
N SER A 267 0.94 -2.71 3.31
CA SER A 267 -0.19 -2.93 2.42
C SER A 267 0.15 -2.48 1.01
N GLY A 268 -0.05 -3.36 0.03
CA GLY A 268 0.01 -3.00 -1.39
C GLY A 268 -1.16 -2.11 -1.84
N TYR A 269 -2.26 -2.14 -1.09
CA TYR A 269 -3.46 -1.33 -1.34
C TYR A 269 -3.55 -0.15 -0.37
N ALA A 270 -4.20 0.91 -0.83
CA ALA A 270 -4.40 2.14 -0.06
C ALA A 270 -5.73 2.80 -0.45
N LEU A 271 -5.74 4.12 -0.56
CA LEU A 271 -6.93 4.94 -0.87
C LEU A 271 -7.65 4.51 -2.16
N ARG A 272 -6.91 4.25 -3.25
CA ARG A 272 -7.51 3.98 -4.56
C ARG A 272 -8.31 2.68 -4.56
N GLU A 273 -7.79 1.62 -3.95
CA GLU A 273 -8.53 0.36 -3.81
C GLU A 273 -9.70 0.54 -2.86
N GLY A 274 -9.51 1.29 -1.77
CA GLY A 274 -10.59 1.70 -0.89
C GLY A 274 -11.78 2.29 -1.64
N ILE A 275 -11.54 3.26 -2.54
CA ILE A 275 -12.57 3.89 -3.37
C ILE A 275 -13.27 2.87 -4.28
N ILE A 276 -12.51 1.99 -4.92
CA ILE A 276 -13.07 0.96 -5.82
C ILE A 276 -14.00 0.03 -5.03
N PHE A 277 -13.52 -0.51 -3.90
CA PHE A 277 -14.31 -1.44 -3.09
C PHE A 277 -15.52 -0.76 -2.43
N ASP A 278 -15.38 0.50 -1.98
CA ASP A 278 -16.49 1.27 -1.44
C ASP A 278 -17.56 1.53 -2.51
N SER A 279 -17.15 1.85 -3.74
CA SER A 279 -18.08 2.05 -4.87
C SER A 279 -18.83 0.78 -5.24
N ILE A 280 -18.13 -0.36 -5.36
CA ILE A 280 -18.76 -1.65 -5.66
C ILE A 280 -19.76 -2.05 -4.56
N ASN A 281 -19.42 -1.82 -3.29
CA ASN A 281 -20.30 -2.16 -2.18
C ASN A 281 -21.55 -1.25 -2.09
N ASN A 282 -21.45 0.00 -2.53
CA ASN A 282 -22.58 0.94 -2.52
C ASN A 282 -23.51 0.78 -3.73
N GLU A 283 -23.01 0.31 -4.88
CA GLU A 283 -23.83 0.07 -6.08
C GLU A 283 -24.57 -1.27 -6.03
N ILE A 284 -24.03 -2.24 -5.29
CA ILE A 284 -24.68 -3.54 -5.07
C ILE A 284 -25.42 -3.50 -3.73
N ASP A 285 -26.53 -2.76 -3.68
CA ASP A 285 -27.53 -2.90 -2.62
C ASP A 285 -27.89 -4.40 -2.51
N GLN A 286 -27.42 -5.06 -1.44
CA GLN A 286 -27.69 -6.47 -1.01
C GLN A 286 -26.49 -7.44 -0.92
N ILE A 287 -25.23 -7.01 -1.03
CA ILE A 287 -24.14 -7.86 -0.50
C ILE A 287 -23.86 -7.40 0.93
N PRO A 288 -24.27 -8.13 1.98
CA PRO A 288 -23.84 -7.81 3.34
C PRO A 288 -22.33 -7.74 3.30
N GLN A 289 -21.75 -6.59 3.72
CA GLN A 289 -20.30 -6.32 3.79
C GLN A 289 -19.58 -7.65 3.84
N LYS A 290 -19.12 -8.14 2.68
CA LYS A 290 -18.73 -9.54 2.58
C LYS A 290 -17.60 -9.63 3.57
N GLU A 291 -17.86 -10.26 4.72
CA GLU A 291 -16.90 -10.30 5.79
C GLU A 291 -15.73 -11.00 5.14
N THR A 292 -14.66 -10.27 4.80
CA THR A 292 -13.45 -10.83 4.22
C THR A 292 -12.71 -11.57 5.33
N LYS A 293 -13.44 -12.49 6.00
CA LYS A 293 -12.99 -13.41 7.02
C LYS A 293 -11.85 -14.26 6.47
N ASN A 294 -11.79 -14.46 5.15
CA ASN A 294 -10.75 -15.28 4.52
C ASN A 294 -10.22 -14.68 3.21
N LEU A 295 -9.59 -13.50 3.30
CA LEU A 295 -8.91 -12.81 2.20
C LEU A 295 -8.01 -13.74 1.35
N ARG A 296 -7.23 -14.58 2.04
CA ARG A 296 -6.30 -15.52 1.40
C ARG A 296 -7.04 -16.54 0.54
N SER A 297 -8.04 -17.22 1.07
CA SER A 297 -8.85 -18.17 0.29
C SER A 297 -9.52 -17.50 -0.90
N GLU A 298 -10.12 -16.31 -0.72
CA GLU A 298 -10.77 -15.60 -1.82
C GLU A 298 -9.78 -15.23 -2.93
N SER A 299 -8.54 -14.86 -2.57
CA SER A 299 -7.50 -14.59 -3.55
C SER A 299 -7.08 -15.84 -4.34
N ILE A 300 -6.98 -16.99 -3.67
CA ILE A 300 -6.68 -18.28 -4.32
C ILE A 300 -7.81 -18.66 -5.28
N ASP A 301 -9.06 -18.60 -4.81
CA ASP A 301 -10.22 -18.96 -5.63
C ASP A 301 -10.37 -18.04 -6.84
N LYS A 302 -10.06 -16.74 -6.69
CA LYS A 302 -10.06 -15.77 -7.79
C LYS A 302 -9.03 -16.12 -8.86
N LEU A 303 -7.80 -16.47 -8.46
CA LEU A 303 -6.76 -16.89 -9.40
C LEU A 303 -7.17 -18.17 -10.11
N ALA A 304 -7.60 -19.18 -9.36
CA ALA A 304 -8.04 -20.46 -9.91
C ALA A 304 -9.14 -20.27 -10.95
N ASN A 305 -10.18 -19.49 -10.63
CA ASN A 305 -11.29 -19.17 -11.53
C ASN A 305 -10.82 -18.48 -12.82
N SER A 306 -9.83 -17.58 -12.74
CA SER A 306 -9.29 -16.89 -13.93
C SER A 306 -8.58 -17.84 -14.91
N CYS A 307 -8.15 -19.01 -14.44
CA CYS A 307 -7.48 -20.03 -15.24
C CYS A 307 -8.41 -21.14 -15.74
N ASN A 308 -9.73 -21.07 -15.48
CA ASN A 308 -10.71 -22.09 -15.85
C ASN A 308 -10.34 -23.51 -15.36
N TYR A 309 -9.82 -23.62 -14.14
CA TYR A 309 -9.46 -24.89 -13.51
C TYR A 309 -10.67 -25.83 -13.27
N ASP A 310 -10.41 -27.14 -13.12
CA ASP A 310 -11.41 -28.10 -12.67
C ASP A 310 -11.64 -27.95 -11.16
N ILE A 311 -12.72 -27.23 -10.82
CA ILE A 311 -13.12 -26.94 -9.45
C ILE A 311 -13.28 -28.22 -8.63
N LYS A 312 -13.97 -29.24 -9.17
CA LYS A 312 -14.27 -30.47 -8.42
C LYS A 312 -13.00 -31.24 -8.13
N HIS A 313 -12.15 -31.40 -9.14
CA HIS A 313 -10.87 -32.08 -8.99
C HIS A 313 -9.97 -31.36 -7.98
N CYS A 314 -9.74 -30.07 -8.16
CA CYS A 314 -8.78 -29.33 -7.34
C CYS A 314 -9.24 -29.19 -5.88
N TYR A 315 -10.54 -29.03 -5.62
CA TYR A 315 -11.07 -29.07 -4.25
C TYR A 315 -10.93 -30.45 -3.62
N HIS A 316 -11.18 -31.53 -4.37
CA HIS A 316 -10.99 -32.89 -3.87
C HIS A 316 -9.53 -33.16 -3.50
N VAL A 317 -8.58 -32.76 -4.35
CA VAL A 317 -7.14 -32.87 -4.06
C VAL A 317 -6.76 -32.05 -2.83
N ALA A 318 -7.28 -30.82 -2.69
CA ALA A 318 -7.01 -29.97 -1.53
C ALA A 318 -7.52 -30.60 -0.21
N GLU A 319 -8.72 -31.18 -0.20
CA GLU A 319 -9.25 -31.86 1.00
C GLU A 319 -8.43 -33.10 1.38
N LEU A 320 -8.02 -33.91 0.38
CA LEU A 320 -7.13 -35.05 0.63
C LEU A 320 -5.76 -34.59 1.17
N ALA A 321 -5.18 -33.56 0.56
CA ALA A 321 -3.89 -33.02 0.98
C ALA A 321 -3.94 -32.48 2.42
N LYS A 322 -5.02 -31.76 2.78
CA LYS A 322 -5.26 -31.29 4.15
C LYS A 322 -5.37 -32.44 5.14
N SER A 323 -6.17 -33.46 4.79
CA SER A 323 -6.34 -34.65 5.61
C SER A 323 -5.00 -35.37 5.85
N PHE A 324 -4.19 -35.55 4.80
CA PHE A 324 -2.86 -36.15 4.95
C PHE A 324 -1.93 -35.30 5.80
N PHE A 325 -1.92 -33.98 5.63
CA PHE A 325 -1.13 -33.08 6.46
C PHE A 325 -1.41 -33.32 7.96
N HIS A 326 -2.68 -33.33 8.37
CA HIS A 326 -3.03 -33.57 9.78
C HIS A 326 -2.72 -35.00 10.25
N GLN A 327 -2.89 -36.01 9.41
CA GLN A 327 -2.53 -37.39 9.76
C GLN A 327 -1.02 -37.58 9.96
N PHE A 328 -0.20 -36.86 9.20
CA PHE A 328 1.26 -36.90 9.28
C PHE A 328 1.87 -35.82 10.21
N ALA A 329 1.04 -35.12 11.00
CA ALA A 329 1.50 -34.04 11.90
C ALA A 329 2.65 -34.45 12.82
N ASN A 330 2.62 -35.68 13.34
CA ASN A 330 3.66 -36.22 14.22
C ASN A 330 5.00 -36.48 13.49
N VAL A 331 4.96 -36.66 12.17
CA VAL A 331 6.14 -36.91 11.33
C VAL A 331 6.80 -35.59 10.94
N HIS A 332 6.04 -34.69 10.31
CA HIS A 332 6.61 -33.46 9.76
C HIS A 332 6.77 -32.35 10.80
N LYS A 333 5.99 -32.38 11.90
CA LYS A 333 6.04 -31.40 13.00
C LYS A 333 5.94 -29.93 12.54
N LEU A 334 5.20 -29.70 11.46
CA LEU A 334 4.99 -28.38 10.89
C LEU A 334 3.74 -27.75 11.54
N PRO A 335 3.75 -26.43 11.78
CA PRO A 335 2.56 -25.70 12.20
C PRO A 335 1.41 -25.78 11.19
N ASP A 336 0.18 -25.57 11.66
CA ASP A 336 -1.04 -25.63 10.84
C ASP A 336 -1.07 -24.61 9.69
N GLU A 337 -0.29 -23.53 9.78
CA GLU A 337 -0.14 -22.55 8.68
C GLU A 337 0.36 -23.18 7.39
N TYR A 338 1.18 -24.23 7.47
CA TYR A 338 1.66 -24.95 6.28
C TYR A 338 0.56 -25.82 5.64
N ALA A 339 -0.49 -26.17 6.37
CA ALA A 339 -1.68 -26.79 5.79
C ALA A 339 -2.41 -25.81 4.85
N GLU A 340 -2.43 -24.51 5.19
CA GLU A 340 -2.98 -23.46 4.32
C GLU A 340 -2.18 -23.37 3.01
N TYR A 341 -0.84 -23.42 3.06
CA TYR A 341 0.00 -23.39 1.86
C TYR A 341 -0.20 -24.64 1.00
N LEU A 342 -0.25 -25.82 1.62
CA LEU A 342 -0.49 -27.07 0.92
C LEU A 342 -1.86 -27.07 0.23
N THR A 343 -2.92 -26.68 0.95
CA THR A 343 -4.28 -26.62 0.38
C THR A 343 -4.41 -25.56 -0.71
N SER A 344 -3.76 -24.40 -0.56
CA SER A 344 -3.70 -23.37 -1.60
C SER A 344 -2.97 -23.89 -2.84
N ALA A 345 -1.85 -24.59 -2.67
CA ALA A 345 -1.10 -25.17 -3.76
C ALA A 345 -1.91 -26.27 -4.47
N SER A 346 -2.59 -27.14 -3.73
CA SER A 346 -3.49 -28.15 -4.28
C SER A 346 -4.67 -27.56 -5.04
N LYS A 347 -5.21 -26.40 -4.64
CA LYS A 347 -6.23 -25.71 -5.45
C LYS A 347 -5.68 -25.15 -6.76
N LEU A 348 -4.37 -24.85 -6.80
CA LEU A 348 -3.72 -24.17 -7.93
C LEU A 348 -2.82 -25.07 -8.78
N HIS A 349 -2.61 -26.34 -8.40
CA HIS A 349 -1.61 -27.21 -9.03
C HIS A 349 -1.82 -27.42 -10.53
N ASP A 350 -3.07 -27.35 -10.98
CA ASP A 350 -3.47 -27.61 -12.36
C ASP A 350 -3.78 -26.36 -13.20
N ILE A 351 -3.62 -25.16 -12.65
CA ILE A 351 -3.91 -23.92 -13.40
C ILE A 351 -2.98 -23.74 -14.60
N GLY A 352 -1.81 -24.40 -14.61
CA GLY A 352 -0.89 -24.42 -15.74
C GLY A 352 -1.45 -25.05 -17.01
N TYR A 353 -2.51 -25.85 -16.93
CA TYR A 353 -3.23 -26.35 -18.11
C TYR A 353 -3.83 -25.22 -18.95
N HIS A 354 -4.05 -24.04 -18.35
CA HIS A 354 -4.43 -22.82 -19.06
C HIS A 354 -3.40 -22.41 -20.12
N ILE A 355 -2.12 -22.76 -19.94
CA ILE A 355 -1.04 -22.48 -20.90
C ILE A 355 -0.76 -23.70 -21.78
N SER A 356 -0.48 -24.86 -21.15
CA SER A 356 -0.18 -26.09 -21.88
C SER A 356 -0.31 -27.31 -20.99
N HIS A 357 -0.72 -28.44 -21.60
CA HIS A 357 -0.65 -29.75 -20.93
C HIS A 357 0.79 -30.20 -20.64
N SER A 358 1.73 -29.93 -21.55
CA SER A 358 3.12 -30.31 -21.34
C SER A 358 3.74 -29.40 -20.28
N LYS A 359 4.34 -29.99 -19.25
CA LYS A 359 4.97 -29.25 -18.13
C LYS A 359 3.99 -28.30 -17.42
N HIS A 360 2.69 -28.63 -17.35
CA HIS A 360 1.66 -27.81 -16.69
C HIS A 360 2.07 -27.37 -15.28
N HIS A 361 2.67 -28.25 -14.47
CA HIS A 361 3.21 -27.92 -13.14
C HIS A 361 4.22 -26.75 -13.12
N LYS A 362 5.08 -26.62 -14.15
CA LYS A 362 5.98 -25.44 -14.30
C LYS A 362 5.20 -24.18 -14.68
N HIS A 363 4.15 -24.33 -15.47
CA HIS A 363 3.25 -23.25 -15.82
C HIS A 363 2.42 -22.79 -14.62
N SER A 364 1.95 -23.71 -13.78
CA SER A 364 1.30 -23.41 -12.49
C SER A 364 2.25 -22.61 -11.59
N GLN A 365 3.49 -23.08 -11.41
CA GLN A 365 4.51 -22.31 -10.68
C GLN A 365 4.66 -20.89 -11.23
N TYR A 366 4.81 -20.76 -12.55
CA TYR A 366 4.98 -19.46 -13.20
C TYR A 366 3.78 -18.54 -12.97
N ILE A 367 2.56 -19.04 -13.16
CA ILE A 367 1.33 -18.25 -12.94
C ILE A 367 1.26 -17.81 -11.48
N ILE A 368 1.47 -18.70 -10.52
CA ILE A 368 1.37 -18.38 -9.08
C ILE A 368 2.37 -17.29 -8.69
N VAL A 369 3.65 -17.43 -9.08
CA VAL A 369 4.71 -16.46 -8.72
C VAL A 369 4.44 -15.08 -9.31
N ASN A 370 3.84 -15.01 -10.49
CA ASN A 370 3.59 -13.75 -11.20
C ASN A 370 2.17 -13.22 -11.02
N SER A 371 1.37 -13.84 -10.16
CA SER A 371 0.01 -13.40 -9.83
C SER A 371 -0.02 -12.59 -8.54
N GLU A 372 -0.95 -11.65 -8.44
CA GLU A 372 -1.22 -10.90 -7.21
C GLU A 372 -2.09 -11.75 -6.26
N LEU A 373 -1.43 -12.52 -5.38
CA LEU A 373 -2.11 -13.26 -4.31
C LEU A 373 -2.23 -12.39 -3.05
N LEU A 374 -3.42 -11.80 -2.86
CA LEU A 374 -3.73 -10.93 -1.73
C LEU A 374 -3.73 -11.71 -0.42
N GLY A 375 -3.25 -11.05 0.64
CA GLY A 375 -3.07 -11.67 1.96
C GLY A 375 -1.81 -12.52 2.11
N PHE A 376 -1.10 -12.84 1.03
CA PHE A 376 0.17 -13.55 1.06
C PHE A 376 1.35 -12.60 0.86
N ASN A 377 2.45 -12.87 1.55
CA ASN A 377 3.75 -12.27 1.25
C ASN A 377 4.51 -13.12 0.22
N GLU A 378 5.59 -12.58 -0.33
CA GLU A 378 6.31 -13.24 -1.42
C GLU A 378 6.88 -14.62 -1.06
N ASN A 379 7.35 -14.83 0.18
CA ASN A 379 7.88 -16.13 0.59
C ASN A 379 6.78 -17.18 0.64
N GLU A 380 5.58 -16.80 1.08
CA GLU A 380 4.40 -17.66 1.08
C GLU A 380 3.98 -18.00 -0.36
N ILE A 381 3.94 -17.00 -1.25
CA ILE A 381 3.63 -17.22 -2.69
C ILE A 381 4.65 -18.18 -3.32
N ARG A 382 5.95 -17.98 -3.06
CA ARG A 382 7.00 -18.87 -3.56
C ARG A 382 6.87 -20.29 -2.99
N ALA A 383 6.54 -20.44 -1.71
CA ALA A 383 6.30 -21.75 -1.11
C ALA A 383 5.12 -22.46 -1.79
N ILE A 384 3.97 -21.79 -1.92
CA ILE A 384 2.78 -22.31 -2.61
C ILE A 384 3.13 -22.70 -4.06
N ALA A 385 3.84 -21.84 -4.78
CA ALA A 385 4.23 -22.09 -6.16
C ALA A 385 5.20 -23.27 -6.31
N CYS A 386 6.08 -23.49 -5.34
CA CYS A 386 6.98 -24.64 -5.31
C CYS A 386 6.25 -25.94 -4.96
N ILE A 387 5.24 -25.90 -4.09
CA ILE A 387 4.41 -27.08 -3.76
C ILE A 387 3.51 -27.46 -4.94
N ALA A 388 3.01 -26.47 -5.69
CA ALA A 388 2.16 -26.67 -6.86
C ALA A 388 2.92 -27.19 -8.10
N ARG A 389 4.27 -27.20 -8.04
CA ARG A 389 5.15 -27.67 -9.11
C ARG A 389 5.54 -29.13 -8.91
#